data_AF-F6IVT5-F1
#
_entry.id   AF-F6IVT5-F1
#
_cell.length_a   1.000
_cell.length_b   1.000
_cell.length_c   1.000
_cell.angle_alpha   90.00
_cell.angle_beta   90.00
_cell.angle_gamma   90.00
#
_symmetry.space_group_name_H-M   'P 1'
#
loop_
_entity.id
_entity.type
_entity.pdbx_description
1 polymer ?
#
loop_
_entity_poly.entity_id
_entity_poly.type
_entity_poly.pdbx_seq_one_letter_code
_entity_poly.pdbx_strand_id
1 'polypeptide(L)'
;MAEPTAEDWMQEALHEARMAYLIGEVPIGAVIVHQGEIIGRGHNLREHGQDATMHAEIIAIQEACEYLHSWRLEDCQLYVTLEPCLMCSGAIINARVPELYFGARDPKAGAVRSLYQVMDDTRLNHQVTVHERILARPAGEMLENFFRDIRKRKKAAKKARRAAAEKN
;
A
#
# COMPACT_ATOMS: atom_id res chain seq x y z
N MET A 1 -4.47 20.93 -20.82
CA MET A 1 -4.70 20.48 -19.44
C MET A 1 -3.33 20.37 -18.78
N ALA A 2 -3.19 20.68 -17.49
CA ALA A 2 -1.91 20.47 -16.81
C ALA A 2 -1.63 18.97 -16.72
N GLU A 3 -0.36 18.58 -16.82
CA GLU A 3 0.02 17.17 -16.62
C GLU A 3 -0.18 16.75 -15.16
N PRO A 4 -0.64 15.50 -14.90
CA PRO A 4 -0.80 15.01 -13.54
C PRO A 4 0.50 15.02 -12.73
N THR A 5 0.40 15.42 -11.48
CA THR A 5 1.52 15.45 -10.53
C THR A 5 1.62 14.15 -9.72
N ALA A 6 2.73 13.96 -9.00
CA ALA A 6 2.87 12.86 -8.04
C ALA A 6 1.79 12.87 -6.94
N GLU A 7 1.28 14.05 -6.57
CA GLU A 7 0.18 14.15 -5.61
C GLU A 7 -1.14 13.66 -6.21
N ASP A 8 -1.41 13.94 -7.49
CA ASP A 8 -2.61 13.45 -8.19
C ASP A 8 -2.64 11.92 -8.25
N TRP A 9 -1.51 11.28 -8.55
CA TRP A 9 -1.41 9.82 -8.52
C TRP A 9 -1.50 9.24 -7.11
N MET A 10 -0.95 9.92 -6.11
CA MET A 10 -1.11 9.50 -4.72
C MET A 10 -2.56 9.66 -4.21
N GLN A 11 -3.35 10.59 -4.77
CA GLN A 11 -4.80 10.66 -4.48
C GLN A 11 -5.54 9.44 -5.00
N GLU A 12 -5.13 8.89 -6.14
CA GLU A 12 -5.65 7.62 -6.68
C GLU A 12 -5.25 6.44 -5.79
N ALA A 13 -4.01 6.38 -5.29
CA ALA A 13 -3.62 5.38 -4.29
C ALA A 13 -4.43 5.53 -2.98
N LEU A 14 -4.72 6.76 -2.54
CA LEU A 14 -5.62 7.01 -1.41
C LEU A 14 -7.06 6.60 -1.70
N HIS A 15 -7.49 6.60 -2.97
CA HIS A 15 -8.79 6.04 -3.36
C HIS A 15 -8.83 4.54 -3.12
N GLU A 16 -7.82 3.81 -3.56
CA GLU A 16 -7.68 2.38 -3.30
C GLU A 16 -7.62 2.08 -1.78
N ALA A 17 -6.89 2.87 -1.01
CA ALA A 17 -6.83 2.74 0.45
C ALA A 17 -8.22 2.91 1.10
N ARG A 18 -9.06 3.81 0.58
CA ARG A 18 -10.46 3.95 1.01
C ARG A 18 -11.29 2.72 0.68
N MET A 19 -11.03 2.04 -0.45
CA MET A 19 -11.74 0.81 -0.80
C MET A 19 -11.46 -0.30 0.23
N ALA A 20 -10.18 -0.51 0.57
CA ALA A 20 -9.79 -1.40 1.67
C ALA A 20 -10.46 -1.00 3.01
N TYR A 21 -10.48 0.30 3.34
CA TYR A 21 -11.14 0.78 4.55
C TYR A 21 -12.62 0.36 4.62
N LEU A 22 -13.36 0.54 3.52
CA LEU A 22 -14.80 0.30 3.46
C LEU A 22 -15.15 -1.17 3.67
N ILE A 23 -14.31 -2.09 3.19
CA ILE A 23 -14.49 -3.53 3.38
C ILE A 23 -13.89 -4.03 4.70
N GLY A 24 -13.22 -3.17 5.47
CA GLY A 24 -12.66 -3.52 6.78
C GLY A 24 -11.24 -4.11 6.73
N GLU A 25 -10.53 -3.91 5.63
CA GLU A 25 -9.11 -4.20 5.46
C GLU A 25 -8.23 -3.03 5.94
N VAL A 26 -6.96 -3.33 6.23
CA VAL A 26 -5.98 -2.27 6.54
C VAL A 26 -5.92 -1.30 5.35
N PRO A 27 -6.16 0.02 5.55
CA PRO A 27 -6.37 0.96 4.45
C PRO A 27 -5.05 1.37 3.80
N ILE A 28 -4.54 0.49 2.94
CA ILE A 28 -3.36 0.71 2.12
C ILE A 28 -3.79 0.52 0.68
N GLY A 29 -3.41 1.48 -0.16
CA GLY A 29 -3.69 1.46 -1.59
C GLY A 29 -2.43 1.77 -2.38
N ALA A 30 -2.38 1.26 -3.60
CA ALA A 30 -1.30 1.44 -4.54
C ALA A 30 -1.84 1.58 -5.97
N VAL A 31 -1.14 2.35 -6.79
CA VAL A 31 -1.35 2.43 -8.23
C VAL A 31 -0.01 2.38 -8.96
N ILE A 32 -0.02 1.83 -10.18
CA ILE A 32 1.13 1.83 -11.09
C ILE A 32 0.75 2.64 -12.32
N VAL A 33 1.61 3.62 -12.64
CA VAL A 33 1.45 4.53 -13.76
C VAL A 33 2.46 4.17 -14.85
N HIS A 34 2.03 4.16 -16.10
CA HIS A 34 2.86 3.98 -17.28
C HIS A 34 2.36 4.94 -18.36
N GLN A 35 3.25 5.76 -18.93
CA GLN A 35 2.92 6.75 -19.97
C GLN A 35 1.76 7.70 -19.59
N GLY A 36 1.68 8.09 -18.31
CA GLY A 36 0.64 8.99 -17.82
C GLY A 36 -0.72 8.33 -17.59
N GLU A 37 -0.80 7.00 -17.67
CA GLU A 37 -2.02 6.23 -17.43
C GLU A 37 -1.82 5.23 -16.28
N ILE A 38 -2.86 5.01 -15.46
CA ILE A 38 -2.82 3.96 -14.44
C ILE A 38 -3.10 2.62 -15.13
N ILE A 39 -2.14 1.70 -15.02
CA ILE A 39 -2.21 0.36 -15.61
C ILE A 39 -2.33 -0.76 -14.57
N GLY A 40 -2.25 -0.42 -13.28
CA GLY A 40 -2.48 -1.35 -12.19
C GLY A 40 -2.96 -0.64 -10.94
N ARG A 41 -3.92 -1.24 -10.23
CA ARG A 41 -4.51 -0.73 -8.99
C ARG A 41 -4.49 -1.84 -7.96
N GLY A 42 -4.33 -1.48 -6.70
CA GLY A 42 -4.35 -2.46 -5.64
C GLY A 42 -4.67 -1.85 -4.30
N HIS A 43 -5.42 -2.58 -3.50
CA HIS A 43 -5.61 -2.27 -2.09
C HIS A 43 -5.48 -3.55 -1.27
N ASN A 44 -5.15 -3.41 0.01
CA ASN A 44 -4.93 -4.57 0.86
C ASN A 44 -6.18 -5.47 0.93
N LEU A 45 -6.02 -6.77 0.70
CA LEU A 45 -7.11 -7.76 0.68
C LEU A 45 -6.77 -9.02 1.50
N ARG A 46 -5.79 -8.93 2.41
CA ARG A 46 -5.26 -10.07 3.16
C ARG A 46 -6.32 -10.88 3.90
N GLU A 47 -7.23 -10.22 4.61
CA GLU A 47 -8.28 -10.90 5.38
C GLU A 47 -9.38 -11.47 4.48
N HIS A 48 -9.72 -10.80 3.37
CA HIS A 48 -10.74 -11.28 2.43
C HIS A 48 -10.24 -12.43 1.57
N GLY A 49 -9.02 -12.32 1.05
CA GLY A 49 -8.39 -13.35 0.23
C GLY A 49 -7.83 -14.52 1.03
N GLN A 50 -7.69 -14.38 2.36
CA GLN A 50 -7.00 -15.34 3.22
C GLN A 50 -5.58 -15.67 2.70
N ASP A 51 -4.93 -14.67 2.11
CA ASP A 51 -3.61 -14.77 1.51
C ASP A 51 -2.71 -13.68 2.12
N ALA A 52 -1.62 -14.12 2.74
CA ALA A 52 -0.65 -13.24 3.40
C ALA A 52 0.06 -12.28 2.43
N THR A 53 0.02 -12.55 1.13
CA THR A 53 0.71 -11.78 0.08
C THR A 53 -0.16 -10.72 -0.59
N MET A 54 -1.47 -10.71 -0.33
CA MET A 54 -2.43 -9.76 -0.94
C MET A 54 -2.34 -8.35 -0.33
N HIS A 55 -1.16 -7.75 -0.46
CA HIS A 55 -0.88 -6.36 -0.20
C HIS A 55 -1.16 -5.52 -1.45
N ALA A 56 -1.42 -4.23 -1.26
CA ALA A 56 -1.76 -3.29 -2.32
C ALA A 56 -0.72 -3.28 -3.45
N GLU A 57 0.58 -3.26 -3.10
CA GLU A 57 1.68 -3.20 -4.07
C GLU A 57 1.76 -4.47 -4.91
N ILE A 58 1.54 -5.64 -4.30
CA ILE A 58 1.56 -6.93 -5.00
C ILE A 58 0.43 -6.99 -6.03
N ILE A 59 -0.77 -6.60 -5.63
CA ILE A 59 -1.96 -6.61 -6.51
C ILE A 59 -1.76 -5.63 -7.67
N ALA A 60 -1.29 -4.40 -7.39
CA ALA A 60 -1.03 -3.41 -8.42
C ALA A 60 0.07 -3.85 -9.41
N ILE A 61 1.14 -4.51 -8.92
CA ILE A 61 2.19 -5.10 -9.77
C ILE A 61 1.60 -6.20 -10.65
N GLN A 62 0.75 -7.08 -10.11
CA GLN A 62 0.12 -8.15 -10.88
C GLN A 62 -0.74 -7.59 -12.02
N GLU A 63 -1.61 -6.62 -11.73
CA GLU A 63 -2.47 -5.98 -12.74
C GLU A 63 -1.64 -5.26 -13.81
N ALA A 64 -0.58 -4.54 -13.43
CA ALA A 64 0.32 -3.90 -14.39
C ALA A 64 1.08 -4.91 -15.27
N CYS A 65 1.52 -6.03 -14.70
CA CYS A 65 2.17 -7.10 -15.45
C CYS A 65 1.20 -7.73 -16.47
N GLU A 66 -0.05 -7.92 -16.09
CA GLU A 66 -1.11 -8.43 -16.96
C GLU A 66 -1.39 -7.45 -18.09
N TYR A 67 -1.51 -6.15 -17.79
CA TYR A 67 -1.77 -5.08 -18.77
C TYR A 67 -0.67 -5.01 -19.83
N LEU A 68 0.60 -5.04 -19.43
CA LEU A 68 1.75 -4.95 -20.35
C LEU A 68 2.14 -6.30 -20.97
N HIS A 69 1.52 -7.40 -20.54
CA HIS A 69 1.95 -8.76 -20.86
C HIS A 69 3.46 -8.99 -20.62
N SER A 70 3.97 -8.41 -19.53
CA SER A 70 5.38 -8.40 -19.19
C SER A 70 5.55 -8.36 -17.68
N TRP A 71 6.49 -9.13 -17.15
CA TRP A 71 6.87 -9.03 -15.74
C TRP A 71 7.82 -7.84 -15.46
N ARG A 72 8.33 -7.19 -16.51
CA ARG A 72 9.19 -6.02 -16.43
C ARG A 72 8.36 -4.75 -16.57
N LEU A 73 8.47 -3.87 -15.57
CA LEU A 73 7.79 -2.59 -15.45
C LEU A 73 8.80 -1.42 -15.53
N GLU A 74 9.73 -1.50 -16.48
CA GLU A 74 10.92 -0.62 -16.58
C GLU A 74 10.60 0.87 -16.85
N ASP A 75 9.40 1.16 -17.37
CA ASP A 75 8.93 2.52 -17.67
C ASP A 75 7.77 2.96 -16.75
N CYS A 76 7.64 2.33 -15.57
CA CYS A 76 6.51 2.54 -14.66
C CYS A 76 6.88 3.31 -13.39
N GLN A 77 5.91 4.04 -12.82
CA GLN A 77 6.01 4.60 -11.47
C GLN A 77 5.01 3.90 -10.55
N LEU A 78 5.44 3.48 -9.36
CA LEU A 78 4.54 2.93 -8.33
C LEU A 78 4.28 3.98 -7.25
N TYR A 79 3.01 4.23 -6.96
CA TYR A 79 2.55 5.09 -5.86
C TYR A 79 1.86 4.23 -4.80
N VAL A 80 2.23 4.34 -3.53
CA VAL A 80 1.62 3.59 -2.43
C VAL A 80 1.43 4.45 -1.18
N THR A 81 0.29 4.31 -0.50
CA THR A 81 -0.05 5.20 0.62
C THR A 81 0.83 5.00 1.85
N LEU A 82 1.40 3.81 2.03
CA LEU A 82 2.26 3.44 3.15
C LEU A 82 3.60 2.90 2.64
N GLU A 83 4.67 3.15 3.39
CA GLU A 83 6.00 2.62 3.09
C GLU A 83 5.98 1.09 2.90
N PRO A 84 6.49 0.57 1.76
CA PRO A 84 6.52 -0.87 1.49
C PRO A 84 7.25 -1.69 2.54
N CYS A 85 6.68 -2.86 2.85
CA CYS A 85 7.33 -3.87 3.69
C CYS A 85 8.40 -4.65 2.91
N LEU A 86 9.13 -5.53 3.58
CA LEU A 86 10.22 -6.30 2.96
C LEU A 86 9.77 -7.13 1.74
N MET A 87 8.57 -7.72 1.81
CA MET A 87 7.98 -8.50 0.71
C MET A 87 7.71 -7.60 -0.50
N CYS A 88 6.98 -6.50 -0.30
CA CYS A 88 6.61 -5.57 -1.36
C CYS A 88 7.85 -4.90 -1.97
N SER A 89 8.81 -4.49 -1.15
CA SER A 89 10.09 -3.96 -1.63
C SER A 89 10.83 -4.94 -2.54
N GLY A 90 10.90 -6.23 -2.15
CA GLY A 90 11.48 -7.27 -3.01
C GLY A 90 10.71 -7.46 -4.32
N ALA A 91 9.38 -7.38 -4.29
CA ALA A 91 8.55 -7.47 -5.49
C ALA A 91 8.77 -6.30 -6.45
N ILE A 92 8.85 -5.07 -5.93
CA ILE A 92 9.15 -3.84 -6.71
C ILE A 92 10.49 -4.00 -7.46
N ILE A 93 11.53 -4.46 -6.76
CA ILE A 93 12.85 -4.71 -7.34
C ILE A 93 12.79 -5.79 -8.42
N ASN A 94 12.10 -6.91 -8.15
CA ASN A 94 11.97 -8.02 -9.10
C ASN A 94 11.19 -7.63 -10.36
N ALA A 95 10.16 -6.79 -10.21
CA ALA A 95 9.34 -6.27 -11.30
C ALA A 95 10.04 -5.16 -12.11
N ARG A 96 11.25 -4.73 -11.72
CA ARG A 96 12.03 -3.68 -12.40
C ARG A 96 11.36 -2.30 -12.41
N VAL A 97 10.52 -2.00 -11.42
CA VAL A 97 9.92 -0.67 -11.29
C VAL A 97 11.03 0.35 -10.99
N PRO A 98 11.26 1.37 -11.83
CA PRO A 98 12.35 2.34 -11.63
C PRO A 98 12.07 3.35 -10.52
N GLU A 99 10.81 3.70 -10.28
CA GLU A 99 10.44 4.77 -9.36
C GLU A 99 9.36 4.34 -8.37
N LEU A 100 9.63 4.59 -7.09
CA LEU A 100 8.71 4.35 -5.98
C LEU A 100 8.37 5.67 -5.29
N TYR A 101 7.09 5.97 -5.21
CA TYR A 101 6.51 7.08 -4.48
C TYR A 101 5.70 6.52 -3.32
N PHE A 102 5.98 6.94 -2.08
CA PHE A 102 5.17 6.52 -0.94
C PHE A 102 4.76 7.66 -0.02
N GLY A 103 3.62 7.48 0.64
CA GLY A 103 3.06 8.44 1.58
C GLY A 103 3.66 8.36 2.98
N ALA A 104 2.95 7.72 3.90
CA ALA A 104 3.38 7.62 5.29
C ALA A 104 4.53 6.60 5.46
N ARG A 105 5.45 6.87 6.39
CA ARG A 105 6.45 5.88 6.81
C ARG A 105 5.81 4.81 7.70
N ASP A 106 6.35 3.60 7.66
CA ASP A 106 5.93 2.48 8.50
C ASP A 106 7.02 2.10 9.51
N PRO A 107 6.96 2.61 10.76
CA PRO A 107 7.96 2.31 11.78
C PRO A 107 7.92 0.85 12.28
N LYS A 108 6.95 0.03 11.87
CA LYS A 108 6.79 -1.36 12.32
C LYS A 108 7.16 -2.39 11.28
N ALA A 109 7.07 -2.06 9.99
CA ALA A 109 7.36 -3.02 8.92
C ALA A 109 8.07 -2.41 7.70
N GLY A 110 8.26 -1.10 7.65
CA GLY A 110 8.80 -0.40 6.49
C GLY A 110 10.23 -0.82 6.18
N ALA A 111 10.46 -1.24 4.93
CA ALA A 111 11.75 -1.78 4.48
C ALA A 111 12.50 -0.83 3.53
N VAL A 112 11.99 0.38 3.31
CA VAL A 112 12.59 1.35 2.40
C VAL A 112 13.44 2.36 3.17
N ARG A 113 12.94 2.87 4.30
CA ARG A 113 13.61 3.87 5.14
C ARG A 113 13.51 3.57 6.63
N SER A 114 12.47 2.89 7.10
CA SER A 114 12.18 2.76 8.54
C SER A 114 13.01 1.70 9.25
N LEU A 115 12.83 0.42 8.91
CA LEU A 115 13.57 -0.69 9.53
C LEU A 115 14.73 -1.17 8.67
N TYR A 116 14.58 -1.04 7.35
CA TYR A 116 15.60 -1.41 6.37
C TYR A 116 15.76 -0.29 5.35
N GLN A 117 16.84 -0.39 4.57
CA GLN A 117 17.13 0.49 3.44
C GLN A 117 17.33 -0.35 2.17
N VAL A 118 16.39 -1.27 1.90
CA VAL A 118 16.53 -2.28 0.84
C VAL A 118 16.74 -1.63 -0.53
N MET A 119 16.07 -0.50 -0.79
CA MET A 119 16.18 0.22 -2.06
C MET A 119 17.54 0.89 -2.29
N ASP A 120 18.38 1.01 -1.25
CA ASP A 120 19.71 1.59 -1.34
C ASP A 120 20.82 0.51 -1.38
N ASP A 121 20.46 -0.77 -1.40
CA ASP A 121 21.42 -1.88 -1.42
C ASP A 121 22.01 -2.06 -2.82
N THR A 122 23.27 -1.62 -2.98
CA THR A 122 24.01 -1.66 -4.24
C THR A 122 24.37 -3.07 -4.71
N ARG A 123 24.13 -4.11 -3.90
CA ARG A 123 24.30 -5.51 -4.31
C ARG A 123 23.14 -6.01 -5.17
N LEU A 124 22.01 -5.31 -5.16
CA LEU A 124 20.84 -5.65 -5.96
C LEU A 124 21.02 -5.20 -7.42
N ASN A 125 20.55 -6.03 -8.35
CA ASN A 125 20.72 -5.83 -9.79
C ASN A 125 19.75 -4.80 -10.41
N HIS A 126 18.82 -4.25 -9.63
CA HIS A 126 17.93 -3.15 -10.00
C HIS A 126 17.97 -2.08 -8.93
N GLN A 127 18.03 -0.82 -9.31
CA GLN A 127 18.07 0.31 -8.40
C GLN A 127 16.80 1.13 -8.58
N VAL A 128 16.16 1.49 -7.47
CA VAL A 128 14.86 2.16 -7.46
C VAL A 128 15.05 3.57 -6.93
N THR A 129 14.58 4.57 -7.68
CA THR A 129 14.52 5.94 -7.19
C THR A 129 13.33 6.08 -6.24
N VAL A 130 13.58 6.59 -5.03
CA VAL A 130 12.57 6.66 -3.97
C VAL A 130 12.19 8.11 -3.69
N HIS A 131 10.89 8.37 -3.73
CA HIS A 131 10.24 9.62 -3.36
C HIS A 131 9.33 9.38 -2.15
N GLU A 132 9.65 9.99 -1.02
CA GLU A 132 8.90 9.77 0.21
C GLU A 132 8.01 10.96 0.58
N ARG A 133 7.03 10.69 1.44
CA ARG A 133 6.15 11.66 2.09
C ARG A 133 5.14 12.35 1.16
N ILE A 134 4.83 11.76 0.02
CA ILE A 134 3.80 12.28 -0.89
C ILE A 134 2.44 12.10 -0.23
N LEU A 135 1.76 13.20 0.12
CA LEU A 135 0.51 13.15 0.89
C LEU A 135 0.62 12.25 2.16
N ALA A 136 1.75 12.31 2.86
CA ALA A 136 2.01 11.45 4.02
C ALA A 136 0.96 11.59 5.13
N ARG A 137 0.51 12.82 5.36
CA ARG A 137 -0.45 13.14 6.41
C ARG A 137 -1.81 12.44 6.21
N PRO A 138 -2.52 12.62 5.08
CA PRO A 138 -3.80 11.93 4.88
C PRO A 138 -3.66 10.40 4.87
N ALA A 139 -2.56 9.85 4.35
CA ALA A 139 -2.30 8.41 4.41
C ALA A 139 -2.15 7.90 5.87
N GLY A 140 -1.35 8.60 6.68
CA GLY A 140 -1.17 8.26 8.09
C GLY A 140 -2.46 8.40 8.91
N GLU A 141 -3.19 9.50 8.72
CA GLU A 141 -4.46 9.75 9.40
C GLU A 141 -5.50 8.64 9.10
N MET A 142 -5.57 8.15 7.86
CA MET A 142 -6.47 7.06 7.49
C MET A 142 -6.14 5.76 8.24
N LEU A 143 -4.87 5.40 8.30
CA LEU A 143 -4.39 4.21 9.02
C LEU A 143 -4.67 4.29 10.52
N GLU A 144 -4.40 5.45 11.13
CA GLU A 144 -4.67 5.69 12.54
C GLU A 144 -6.17 5.59 12.87
N ASN A 145 -7.02 6.16 12.02
CA ASN A 145 -8.47 6.13 12.19
C ASN A 145 -9.01 4.70 12.07
N PHE A 146 -8.51 3.92 11.13
CA PHE A 146 -8.88 2.51 10.98
C PHE A 146 -8.60 1.69 12.26
N PHE A 147 -7.38 1.77 12.79
CA PHE A 147 -7.04 1.03 14.02
C PHE A 147 -7.79 1.57 15.25
N ARG A 148 -8.10 2.87 15.29
CA ARG A 148 -8.95 3.47 16.33
C ARG A 148 -10.34 2.85 16.31
N ASP A 149 -10.92 2.68 15.13
CA ASP A 149 -12.25 2.11 14.95
C ASP A 149 -12.29 0.61 15.24
N ILE A 150 -11.25 -0.16 14.85
CA ILE A 150 -11.09 -1.56 15.28
C ILE A 150 -11.09 -1.67 16.81
N ARG A 151 -10.30 -0.84 17.51
CA ARG A 151 -10.22 -0.88 18.98
C ARG A 151 -11.59 -0.57 19.62
N LYS A 152 -12.33 0.41 19.08
CA LYS A 152 -13.69 0.73 19.53
C LYS A 152 -14.64 -0.46 19.34
N ARG A 153 -14.66 -1.07 18.15
CA ARG A 153 -15.50 -2.24 17.82
C ARG A 153 -15.19 -3.43 18.74
N LYS A 154 -13.91 -3.75 18.95
CA LYS A 154 -13.49 -4.82 19.87
C LYS A 154 -13.93 -4.55 21.31
N LYS A 155 -13.83 -3.31 21.79
CA LYS A 155 -14.28 -2.92 23.14
C LYS A 155 -15.80 -3.08 23.29
N ALA A 156 -16.58 -2.65 22.29
CA ALA A 156 -18.02 -2.80 22.28
C ALA A 156 -18.45 -4.29 22.27
N ALA A 157 -17.84 -5.10 21.41
CA ALA A 157 -18.10 -6.54 21.34
C ALA A 157 -17.79 -7.25 22.67
N LYS A 158 -16.67 -6.92 23.32
CA LYS A 158 -16.32 -7.47 24.64
C LYS A 158 -17.35 -7.10 25.71
N LYS A 159 -17.84 -5.85 25.71
CA LYS A 159 -18.89 -5.40 26.65
C LYS A 159 -20.20 -6.17 26.43
N ALA A 160 -20.61 -6.33 25.17
CA ALA A 160 -21.81 -7.09 24.82
C ALA A 160 -21.73 -8.55 25.26
N ARG A 161 -20.58 -9.23 25.03
CA ARG A 161 -20.36 -10.62 25.47
C ARG A 161 -20.43 -10.78 26.99
N ARG A 162 -19.88 -9.84 27.76
CA ARG A 162 -19.96 -9.85 29.24
C ARG A 162 -21.40 -9.68 29.73
N ALA A 163 -22.12 -8.70 29.19
CA ALA A 163 -23.51 -8.46 29.56
C ALA A 163 -24.45 -9.63 29.20
N ALA A 164 -24.14 -10.40 28.15
CA ALA A 164 -24.87 -11.61 27.81
C ALA A 164 -24.56 -12.78 28.77
N ALA A 165 -23.31 -12.90 29.23
CA ALA A 165 -22.90 -13.94 30.17
C ALA A 165 -23.42 -13.70 31.60
N GLU A 166 -23.69 -12.45 31.99
CA GLU A 166 -24.27 -12.09 33.30
C GLU A 166 -25.79 -12.28 33.37
N LYS A 167 -26.45 -12.55 32.24
CA LYS A 167 -27.91 -12.77 32.13
C LYS A 167 -28.33 -14.23 32.04
N ASN A 168 -27.36 -15.14 31.91
CA ASN A 168 -27.55 -16.60 31.93
C ASN A 168 -27.00 -17.16 33.25
#